data_AF-G4QGP7-F1
#
_entry.id   AF-G4QGP7-F1
#
_cell.length_a   1.000
_cell.length_b   1.000
_cell.length_c   1.000
_cell.angle_alpha   90.00
_cell.angle_beta   90.00
_cell.angle_gamma   90.00
#
_symmetry.space_group_name_H-M   'P 1'
#
loop_
_entity.id
_entity.type
_entity.pdbx_description
1 polymer ?
#
loop_
_entity_poly.entity_id
_entity_poly.type
_entity_poly.pdbx_seq_one_letter_code
_entity_poly.pdbx_strand_id
1 'polypeptide(L)'
;MLIGTSAGSQNLTSFLSRQKGYAQRLIRGLSGQKRFYQLRRGLVGGNAVDLDWYFDKTIRGKFALDFETAKKSLGERELLITTTNSGDRESYFLSPNGNTKYWRQLLKASSALPFLYRRGVKLAPRFTANSVTLAEPRADYPKDDYYLDGGLSAPLPVREAYRRGARKIIVVRTVNANFNGQSDWVHKLQAWICKSGYCPKTIDYLSQHEQAYQQELAFIADPPDDVELVQIFAKKPLHSKLLGSSDKDLQHDYNAGITAGNAFLQTHQTRHKKPPFCLI
;
A
#
# COMPACT_ATOMS: atom_id res chain seq x y z
N MET A 1 10.16 12.72 -2.79
CA MET A 1 9.37 12.03 -1.76
C MET A 1 8.90 10.70 -2.30
N LEU A 2 8.70 9.70 -1.44
CA LEU A 2 8.17 8.38 -1.79
C LEU A 2 7.02 8.07 -0.81
N ILE A 3 5.83 7.72 -1.30
CA ILE A 3 4.71 7.36 -0.44
C ILE A 3 4.17 6.01 -0.89
N GLY A 4 4.19 5.02 0.00
CA GLY A 4 3.73 3.67 -0.35
C GLY A 4 2.57 3.24 0.52
N THR A 5 1.59 2.61 -0.12
CA THR A 5 0.48 1.93 0.54
C THR A 5 0.56 0.41 0.29
N SER A 6 0.54 -0.40 1.35
CA SER A 6 0.51 -1.87 1.29
C SER A 6 1.66 -2.46 0.46
N ALA A 7 1.36 -3.23 -0.59
CA ALA A 7 2.36 -3.76 -1.52
C ALA A 7 3.22 -2.65 -2.17
N GLY A 8 2.69 -1.43 -2.32
CA GLY A 8 3.45 -0.26 -2.77
C GLY A 8 4.60 0.09 -1.82
N SER A 9 4.36 0.07 -0.51
CA SER A 9 5.41 0.31 0.51
C SER A 9 6.51 -0.76 0.45
N GLN A 10 6.13 -2.02 0.23
CA GLN A 10 7.08 -3.13 0.07
C GLN A 10 7.91 -2.96 -1.21
N ASN A 11 7.27 -2.57 -2.32
CA ASN A 11 7.93 -2.33 -3.60
C ASN A 11 8.91 -1.15 -3.51
N LEU A 12 8.51 -0.02 -2.92
CA LEU A 12 9.37 1.14 -2.70
C LEU A 12 10.57 0.78 -1.82
N THR A 13 10.35 0.02 -0.75
CA THR A 13 11.45 -0.47 0.09
C THR A 13 12.41 -1.34 -0.72
N SER A 14 11.90 -2.29 -1.51
CA SER A 14 12.76 -3.17 -2.32
C SER A 14 13.51 -2.45 -3.44
N PHE A 15 12.91 -1.39 -4.00
CA PHE A 15 13.56 -0.49 -4.96
C PHE A 15 14.71 0.26 -4.30
N LEU A 16 14.47 0.83 -3.11
CA LEU A 16 15.51 1.47 -2.29
C LEU A 16 16.61 0.48 -1.89
N SER A 17 16.27 -0.77 -1.59
CA SER A 17 17.22 -1.84 -1.31
C SER A 17 18.04 -2.27 -2.54
N ARG A 18 17.77 -1.72 -3.74
CA ARG A 18 18.41 -2.12 -5.02
C ARG A 18 18.19 -3.60 -5.38
N GLN A 19 17.17 -4.24 -4.80
CA GLN A 19 16.91 -5.67 -5.01
C GLN A 19 15.93 -5.88 -6.18
N LYS A 20 16.43 -5.80 -7.41
CA LYS A 20 15.63 -6.02 -8.63
C LYS A 20 14.92 -7.38 -8.58
N GLY A 21 13.63 -7.41 -8.92
CA GLY A 21 12.81 -8.62 -8.92
C GLY A 21 12.45 -9.16 -7.53
N TYR A 22 12.76 -8.43 -6.46
CA TYR A 22 12.47 -8.87 -5.09
C TYR A 22 10.98 -9.11 -4.85
N ALA A 23 10.13 -8.14 -5.20
CA ALA A 23 8.69 -8.26 -5.03
C ALA A 23 8.11 -9.49 -5.75
N GLN A 24 8.52 -9.70 -7.00
CA GLN A 24 8.13 -10.88 -7.78
C GLN A 24 8.56 -12.18 -7.09
N ARG A 25 9.83 -12.26 -6.64
CA ARG A 25 10.36 -13.44 -5.93
C ARG A 25 9.62 -13.69 -4.63
N LEU A 26 9.38 -12.64 -3.84
CA LEU A 26 8.72 -12.73 -2.53
C LEU A 26 7.25 -13.15 -2.69
N ILE A 27 6.50 -12.46 -3.54
CA ILE A 27 5.08 -12.74 -3.78
C ILE A 27 4.93 -14.14 -4.35
N ARG A 28 5.55 -14.47 -5.49
CA ARG A 28 5.46 -15.82 -6.08
C ARG A 28 5.93 -16.91 -5.12
N GLY A 29 7.01 -16.64 -4.38
CA GLY A 29 7.63 -17.62 -3.49
C GLY A 29 6.86 -17.87 -2.21
N LEU A 30 6.08 -16.91 -1.70
CA LEU A 30 5.39 -17.00 -0.40
C LEU A 30 3.87 -17.02 -0.52
N SER A 31 3.26 -16.24 -1.42
CA SER A 31 1.80 -16.08 -1.49
C SER A 31 1.08 -17.33 -1.98
N GLY A 32 1.76 -18.15 -2.79
CA GLY A 32 1.24 -19.45 -3.24
C GLY A 32 1.36 -20.57 -2.19
N GLN A 33 2.06 -20.35 -1.08
CA GLN A 33 2.23 -21.40 -0.08
C GLN A 33 0.96 -21.56 0.77
N LYS A 34 0.50 -22.81 0.94
CA LYS A 34 -0.61 -23.16 1.84
C LYS A 34 -0.41 -22.65 3.28
N ARG A 35 0.81 -22.32 3.69
CA ARG A 35 1.09 -21.75 5.01
C ARG A 35 0.75 -20.25 5.11
N PHE A 36 0.86 -19.52 4.00
CA PHE A 36 0.56 -18.09 3.97
C PHE A 36 -0.95 -17.84 4.05
N TYR A 37 -1.74 -18.58 3.28
CA TYR A 37 -3.19 -18.42 3.23
C TYR A 37 -3.90 -19.72 3.65
N GLN A 38 -4.69 -19.64 4.71
CA GLN A 38 -5.51 -20.75 5.20
C GLN A 38 -6.90 -20.26 5.63
N LEU A 39 -7.87 -20.45 4.74
CA LEU A 39 -9.30 -20.17 4.99
C LEU A 39 -9.80 -20.78 6.32
N ARG A 40 -9.37 -22.02 6.63
CA ARG A 40 -9.77 -22.72 7.86
C ARG A 40 -9.37 -21.96 9.13
N ARG A 41 -8.24 -21.23 9.15
CA ARG A 41 -7.83 -20.42 10.32
C ARG A 41 -8.80 -19.26 10.57
N GLY A 42 -9.31 -18.66 9.50
CA GLY A 42 -10.29 -17.57 9.58
C GLY A 42 -11.64 -18.02 10.16
N LEU A 43 -12.05 -19.26 9.90
CA LEU A 43 -13.32 -19.81 10.41
C LEU A 43 -13.30 -20.11 11.92
N VAL A 44 -12.13 -20.38 12.50
CA VAL A 44 -11.95 -20.62 13.94
C VAL A 44 -11.49 -19.36 14.70
N GLY A 45 -11.66 -18.18 14.12
CA GLY A 45 -11.37 -16.90 14.78
C GLY A 45 -9.91 -16.42 14.67
N GLY A 46 -9.05 -17.12 13.91
CA GLY A 46 -7.67 -16.72 13.63
C GLY A 46 -7.51 -15.82 12.40
N ASN A 47 -6.26 -15.49 12.05
CA ASN A 47 -5.92 -14.77 10.82
C ASN A 47 -5.92 -15.72 9.62
N ALA A 48 -6.65 -15.37 8.56
CA ALA A 48 -6.68 -16.13 7.31
C ALA A 48 -5.35 -16.02 6.53
N VAL A 49 -4.62 -14.90 6.74
CA VAL A 49 -3.27 -14.69 6.22
C VAL A 49 -2.27 -14.60 7.37
N ASP A 50 -1.15 -15.31 7.23
CA ASP A 50 -0.06 -15.33 8.20
C ASP A 50 1.00 -14.25 7.89
N LEU A 51 0.66 -12.99 8.18
CA LEU A 51 1.58 -11.87 7.96
C LEU A 51 2.82 -11.93 8.87
N ASP A 52 2.70 -12.50 10.07
CA ASP A 52 3.85 -12.75 10.94
C ASP A 52 4.88 -13.65 10.25
N TRP A 53 4.42 -14.80 9.75
CA TRP A 53 5.29 -15.71 9.00
C TRP A 53 5.84 -15.06 7.72
N TYR A 54 5.01 -14.33 6.97
CA TYR A 54 5.44 -13.65 5.75
C TYR A 54 6.60 -12.67 6.02
N PHE A 55 6.44 -11.80 7.02
CA PHE A 55 7.47 -10.82 7.37
C PHE A 55 8.66 -11.43 8.13
N ASP A 56 8.49 -12.54 8.85
CA ASP A 56 9.61 -13.32 9.40
C ASP A 56 10.57 -13.81 8.31
N LYS A 57 10.02 -14.29 7.18
CA LYS A 57 10.84 -14.69 6.02
C LYS A 57 11.67 -13.56 5.44
N THR A 58 11.27 -12.31 5.67
CA THR A 58 12.03 -11.15 5.19
C THR A 58 13.26 -10.81 6.04
N ILE A 59 13.51 -11.54 7.14
CA ILE A 59 14.63 -11.28 8.07
C ILE A 59 15.94 -11.92 7.58
N ARG A 60 15.90 -13.13 7.02
CA ARG A 60 17.09 -13.91 6.64
C ARG A 60 16.88 -14.74 5.37
N GLY A 61 17.99 -15.15 4.76
CA GLY A 61 17.99 -16.06 3.60
C GLY A 61 17.52 -15.40 2.31
N LYS A 62 16.98 -16.21 1.38
CA LYS A 62 16.64 -15.77 0.01
C LYS A 62 15.57 -14.68 -0.11
N PHE A 63 14.84 -14.44 0.98
CA PHE A 63 13.80 -13.42 1.08
C PHE A 63 14.22 -12.25 1.96
N ALA A 64 15.46 -12.20 2.46
CA ALA A 64 15.95 -11.09 3.26
C ALA A 64 15.83 -9.76 2.50
N LEU A 65 15.18 -8.78 3.14
CA LEU A 65 15.06 -7.41 2.65
C LEU A 65 16.20 -6.57 3.23
N ASP A 66 16.98 -5.94 2.36
CA ASP A 66 18.14 -5.15 2.75
C ASP A 66 17.76 -3.71 3.13
N PHE A 67 17.39 -3.52 4.39
CA PHE A 67 17.01 -2.21 4.93
C PHE A 67 18.18 -1.24 5.07
N GLU A 68 19.42 -1.74 5.20
CA GLU A 68 20.60 -0.87 5.29
C GLU A 68 20.88 -0.22 3.93
N THR A 69 20.84 -1.00 2.85
CA THR A 69 20.90 -0.46 1.49
C THR A 69 19.71 0.44 1.19
N ALA A 70 18.52 0.11 1.70
CA ALA A 70 17.36 0.99 1.53
C ALA A 70 17.54 2.34 2.23
N LYS A 71 18.03 2.36 3.47
CA LYS A 71 18.33 3.56 4.23
C LYS A 71 19.41 4.41 3.54
N LYS A 72 20.51 3.78 3.13
CA LYS A 72 21.59 4.45 2.39
C LYS A 72 21.10 5.03 1.07
N SER A 73 20.32 4.27 0.31
CA SER A 73 19.78 4.74 -0.97
C SER A 73 18.76 5.85 -0.77
N LEU A 74 17.92 5.79 0.27
CA LEU A 74 16.92 6.81 0.57
C LEU A 74 17.57 8.19 0.70
N GLY A 75 18.68 8.28 1.43
CA GLY A 75 19.43 9.52 1.62
C GLY A 75 18.58 10.57 2.33
N GLU A 76 18.54 11.79 1.78
CA GLU A 76 17.75 12.91 2.31
C GLU A 76 16.28 12.88 1.87
N ARG A 77 15.89 11.92 1.01
CA ARG A 77 14.51 11.82 0.53
C ARG A 77 13.64 11.27 1.63
N GLU A 78 12.40 11.72 1.66
CA GLU A 78 11.39 11.17 2.55
C GLU A 78 10.75 9.90 1.98
N LEU A 79 10.56 8.89 2.84
CA LEU A 79 9.71 7.72 2.60
C LEU A 79 8.59 7.70 3.65
N LEU A 80 7.36 7.66 3.18
CA LEU A 80 6.15 7.53 3.99
C LEU A 80 5.47 6.21 3.70
N ILE A 81 5.08 5.51 4.76
CA ILE A 81 4.33 4.26 4.71
C ILE A 81 2.93 4.53 5.24
N THR A 82 1.93 4.33 4.39
CA THR A 82 0.53 4.57 4.72
C THR A 82 -0.01 3.45 5.60
N THR A 83 -0.67 3.81 6.70
CA THR A 83 -1.43 2.90 7.56
C THR A 83 -2.79 3.51 7.89
N THR A 84 -3.75 2.68 8.27
CA THR A 84 -5.05 3.14 8.79
C THR A 84 -5.11 2.86 10.28
N ASN A 85 -5.37 3.85 11.13
CA ASN A 85 -5.54 3.59 12.56
C ASN A 85 -6.90 2.92 12.81
N SER A 86 -6.94 1.88 13.64
CA SER A 86 -8.17 1.09 13.86
C SER A 86 -9.19 1.76 14.78
N GLY A 87 -8.76 2.71 15.61
CA GLY A 87 -9.58 3.45 16.56
C GLY A 87 -10.30 4.62 15.91
N ASP A 88 -9.57 5.52 15.25
CA ASP A 88 -10.14 6.73 14.62
C ASP A 88 -10.45 6.57 13.12
N ARG A 89 -9.97 5.48 12.48
CA ARG A 89 -10.13 5.18 11.05
C ARG A 89 -9.41 6.14 10.11
N GLU A 90 -8.51 6.98 10.61
CA GLU A 90 -7.78 7.95 9.79
C GLU A 90 -6.54 7.34 9.11
N SER A 91 -6.11 7.97 8.00
CA SER A 91 -4.86 7.63 7.33
C SER A 91 -3.67 8.27 8.04
N TYR A 92 -2.64 7.47 8.29
CA TYR A 92 -1.37 7.88 8.87
C TYR A 92 -0.23 7.63 7.89
N PHE A 93 0.63 8.63 7.72
CA PHE A 93 1.80 8.56 6.83
C PHE A 93 3.07 8.50 7.68
N LEU A 94 3.53 7.27 7.96
CA LEU A 94 4.58 7.02 8.95
C LEU A 94 5.95 6.85 8.30
N SER A 95 6.96 7.55 8.83
CA SER A 95 8.36 7.37 8.42
C SER A 95 9.01 6.19 9.18
N PRO A 96 9.86 5.38 8.53
CA PRO A 96 10.58 4.29 9.19
C PRO A 96 11.67 4.72 10.17
N ASN A 97 11.98 6.02 10.26
CA ASN A 97 12.90 6.61 11.25
C ASN A 97 14.29 5.94 11.30
N GLY A 98 14.72 5.32 10.20
CA GLY A 98 16.02 4.65 10.07
C GLY A 98 16.22 3.38 10.91
N ASN A 99 15.17 2.86 11.57
CA ASN A 99 15.22 1.62 12.35
C ASN A 99 14.63 0.46 11.53
N THR A 100 15.45 -0.56 11.25
CA THR A 100 15.06 -1.68 10.36
C THR A 100 13.96 -2.57 10.92
N LYS A 101 13.90 -2.78 12.24
CA LYS A 101 12.82 -3.54 12.89
C LYS A 101 11.50 -2.79 12.80
N TYR A 102 11.53 -1.49 13.09
CA TYR A 102 10.35 -0.64 13.01
C TYR A 102 9.87 -0.47 11.56
N TRP A 103 10.77 -0.28 10.60
CA TRP A 103 10.43 -0.23 9.17
C TRP A 103 9.70 -1.51 8.73
N ARG A 104 10.19 -2.69 9.12
CA ARG A 104 9.49 -3.96 8.84
C ARG A 104 8.11 -4.03 9.49
N GLN A 105 7.95 -3.54 10.72
CA GLN A 105 6.66 -3.46 11.38
C GLN A 105 5.70 -2.51 10.66
N LEU A 106 6.17 -1.36 10.16
CA LEU A 106 5.38 -0.46 9.32
C LEU A 106 4.91 -1.12 8.03
N LEU A 107 5.81 -1.84 7.33
CA LEU A 107 5.42 -2.59 6.13
C LEU A 107 4.34 -3.63 6.43
N LYS A 108 4.45 -4.31 7.58
CA LYS A 108 3.44 -5.26 8.04
C LYS A 108 2.11 -4.58 8.34
N ALA A 109 2.13 -3.47 9.08
CA ALA A 109 0.93 -2.70 9.40
C ALA A 109 0.23 -2.20 8.13
N SER A 110 1.00 -1.63 7.20
CA SER A 110 0.52 -1.14 5.91
C SER A 110 -0.11 -2.22 5.04
N SER A 111 0.11 -3.50 5.34
CA SER A 111 -0.44 -4.65 4.60
C SER A 111 -1.50 -5.45 5.40
N ALA A 112 -1.91 -4.97 6.57
CA ALA A 112 -2.74 -5.69 7.53
C ALA A 112 -4.25 -5.52 7.27
N LEU A 113 -4.77 -6.24 6.27
CA LEU A 113 -6.19 -6.19 5.92
C LEU A 113 -7.07 -6.80 7.03
N PRO A 114 -8.07 -6.09 7.58
CA PRO A 114 -8.84 -6.53 8.75
C PRO A 114 -9.63 -7.83 8.53
N PHE A 115 -9.99 -8.15 7.29
CA PHE A 115 -10.66 -9.42 6.95
C PHE A 115 -9.73 -10.64 6.99
N LEU A 116 -8.43 -10.41 6.74
CA LEU A 116 -7.42 -11.47 6.60
C LEU A 116 -6.47 -11.53 7.81
N TYR A 117 -6.33 -10.41 8.51
CA TYR A 117 -5.43 -10.20 9.63
C TYR A 117 -6.12 -9.27 10.66
N ARG A 118 -6.98 -9.85 11.50
CA ARG A 118 -8.09 -9.16 12.19
C ARG A 118 -7.69 -8.08 13.17
N ARG A 119 -6.57 -8.29 13.89
CA ARG A 119 -6.14 -7.38 14.96
C ARG A 119 -5.33 -6.19 14.44
N GLY A 120 -4.88 -6.20 13.20
CA GLY A 120 -3.86 -5.25 12.76
C GLY A 120 -2.54 -5.44 13.50
N VAL A 121 -1.63 -4.49 13.30
CA VAL A 121 -0.32 -4.47 13.95
C VAL A 121 -0.31 -3.41 15.02
N LYS A 122 0.04 -3.80 16.24
CA LYS A 122 0.24 -2.87 17.35
C LYS A 122 1.52 -2.07 17.08
N LEU A 123 1.39 -0.76 16.96
CA LEU A 123 2.50 0.17 16.79
C LEU A 123 2.46 1.22 17.89
N ALA A 124 3.64 1.67 18.28
CA ALA A 124 3.84 2.92 19.00
C ALA A 124 4.47 3.90 17.99
N PRO A 125 3.67 4.64 17.21
CA PRO A 125 4.23 5.56 16.23
C PRO A 125 5.13 6.56 16.95
N ARG A 126 6.40 6.63 16.56
CA ARG A 126 7.20 7.82 16.85
C ARG A 126 6.94 8.78 15.72
N PHE A 127 5.96 9.67 15.93
CA PHE A 127 5.73 10.76 14.99
C PHE A 127 6.99 11.61 14.90
N THR A 128 7.60 11.67 13.73
CA THR A 128 8.58 12.70 13.41
C THR A 128 7.83 13.97 13.00
N ALA A 129 8.54 15.10 12.89
CA ALA A 129 7.97 16.37 12.40
C ALA A 129 7.16 16.23 11.09
N ASN A 130 7.42 15.18 10.31
CA ASN A 130 6.77 14.92 9.03
C ASN A 130 5.70 13.81 9.07
N SER A 131 5.52 13.12 10.20
CA SER A 131 4.49 12.10 10.36
C SER A 131 3.19 12.80 10.76
N VAL A 132 2.29 13.02 9.80
CA VAL A 132 1.08 13.85 9.99
C VAL A 132 -0.13 13.11 9.44
N THR A 133 -1.24 13.17 10.17
CA THR A 133 -2.58 12.72 9.76
C THR A 133 -3.23 13.68 8.77
N LEU A 134 -4.29 13.24 8.07
CA LEU A 134 -5.18 14.16 7.35
C LEU A 134 -6.03 15.00 8.32
N ALA A 135 -6.35 14.46 9.50
CA ALA A 135 -6.94 15.18 10.61
C ALA A 135 -5.85 15.90 11.44
N GLU A 136 -6.09 17.15 11.83
CA GLU A 136 -5.18 18.03 12.57
C GLU A 136 -4.44 17.36 13.76
N PRO A 137 -3.25 17.86 14.15
CA PRO A 137 -2.47 17.29 15.24
C PRO A 137 -3.25 17.32 16.56
N ARG A 138 -3.72 16.16 17.03
CA ARG A 138 -4.30 16.00 18.36
C ARG A 138 -3.20 16.05 19.42
N ALA A 139 -3.44 16.81 20.48
CA ALA A 139 -2.51 17.07 21.57
C ALA A 139 -2.16 15.84 22.44
N ASP A 140 -2.83 14.71 22.23
CA ASP A 140 -2.57 13.47 22.96
C ASP A 140 -1.55 12.59 22.23
N TYR A 141 -0.36 12.53 22.81
CA TYR A 141 0.79 11.69 22.43
C TYR A 141 0.40 10.24 22.08
N PRO A 142 1.12 9.56 21.15
CA PRO A 142 0.72 8.23 20.70
C PRO A 142 0.81 7.21 21.84
N LYS A 143 -0.35 6.81 22.32
CA LYS A 143 -0.54 5.54 23.01
C LYS A 143 -0.34 4.43 21.98
N ASP A 144 0.14 3.27 22.45
CA ASP A 144 0.12 2.06 21.63
C ASP A 144 -1.27 1.87 20.99
N ASP A 145 -1.33 1.77 19.66
CA ASP A 145 -2.58 1.54 18.95
C ASP A 145 -2.40 0.51 17.83
N TYR A 146 -3.51 0.00 17.32
CA TYR A 146 -3.53 -0.97 16.25
C TYR A 146 -3.73 -0.29 14.89
N TYR A 147 -2.85 -0.66 13.97
CA TYR A 147 -2.84 -0.15 12.61
C TYR A 147 -3.15 -1.26 11.61
N LEU A 148 -3.94 -0.89 10.61
CA LEU A 148 -4.42 -1.72 9.52
C LEU A 148 -3.80 -1.28 8.20
N ASP A 149 -4.11 -2.04 7.14
CA ASP A 149 -3.69 -1.73 5.78
C ASP A 149 -4.00 -0.27 5.41
N GLY A 150 -3.01 0.43 4.86
CA GLY A 150 -3.16 1.83 4.47
C GLY A 150 -4.14 2.03 3.32
N GLY A 151 -4.41 0.97 2.55
CA GLY A 151 -5.32 1.00 1.42
C GLY A 151 -6.74 1.31 1.83
N LEU A 152 -7.13 1.03 3.08
CA LEU A 152 -8.48 1.32 3.57
C LEU A 152 -8.80 2.82 3.60
N SER A 153 -7.79 3.68 3.82
CA SER A 153 -7.98 5.12 3.99
C SER A 153 -7.26 5.96 2.93
N ALA A 154 -6.16 5.48 2.36
CA ALA A 154 -5.39 6.17 1.34
C ALA A 154 -4.75 5.19 0.33
N PRO A 155 -5.56 4.60 -0.58
CA PRO A 155 -5.11 3.59 -1.52
C PRO A 155 -4.15 4.10 -2.60
N LEU A 156 -4.30 5.38 -2.99
CA LEU A 156 -3.46 6.06 -3.96
C LEU A 156 -3.18 7.49 -3.44
N PRO A 157 -2.25 7.70 -2.49
CA PRO A 157 -2.12 8.95 -1.71
C PRO A 157 -1.63 10.19 -2.50
N VAL A 158 -2.26 10.50 -3.65
CA VAL A 158 -1.92 11.61 -4.54
C VAL A 158 -2.29 12.93 -3.91
N ARG A 159 -3.43 13.00 -3.22
CA ARG A 159 -3.86 14.18 -2.47
C ARG A 159 -2.87 14.51 -1.36
N GLU A 160 -2.38 13.50 -0.64
CA GLU A 160 -1.38 13.69 0.40
C GLU A 160 -0.04 14.16 -0.18
N ALA A 161 0.41 13.56 -1.28
CA ALA A 161 1.62 13.99 -1.96
C ALA A 161 1.54 15.48 -2.37
N TYR A 162 0.40 15.90 -2.94
CA TYR A 162 0.16 17.29 -3.30
C TYR A 162 0.14 18.24 -2.10
N ARG A 163 -0.56 17.86 -1.02
CA ARG A 163 -0.63 18.62 0.24
C ARG A 163 0.76 18.86 0.84
N ARG A 164 1.68 17.91 0.66
CA ARG A 164 3.09 18.00 1.08
C ARG A 164 3.98 18.79 0.11
N GLY A 165 3.41 19.47 -0.88
CA GLY A 165 4.14 20.33 -1.81
C GLY A 165 4.64 19.62 -3.08
N ALA A 166 4.29 18.34 -3.31
CA ALA A 166 4.64 17.72 -4.59
C ALA A 166 3.87 18.39 -5.73
N ARG A 167 4.59 18.76 -6.79
CA ARG A 167 4.03 19.31 -8.04
C ARG A 167 4.25 18.41 -9.24
N LYS A 168 5.14 17.43 -9.11
CA LYS A 168 5.24 16.30 -10.03
C LYS A 168 4.99 15.02 -9.27
N ILE A 169 3.94 14.30 -9.65
CA ILE A 169 3.52 13.06 -8.98
C ILE A 169 3.50 11.94 -10.01
N ILE A 170 4.28 10.89 -9.76
CA ILE A 170 4.31 9.68 -10.58
C ILE A 170 3.59 8.60 -9.77
N VAL A 171 2.52 8.04 -10.33
CA VAL A 171 1.67 7.05 -9.67
C VAL A 171 1.81 5.71 -10.37
N VAL A 172 2.32 4.70 -9.67
CA VAL A 172 2.35 3.32 -10.14
C VAL A 172 1.17 2.57 -9.53
N ARG A 173 0.22 2.14 -10.37
CA ARG A 173 -0.99 1.47 -9.89
C ARG A 173 -1.28 0.16 -10.62
N THR A 174 -1.97 -0.74 -9.93
CA THR A 174 -2.30 -2.10 -10.40
C THR A 174 -3.64 -2.19 -11.13
N VAL A 175 -4.40 -1.10 -11.19
CA VAL A 175 -5.64 -0.98 -11.98
C VAL A 175 -5.46 -0.01 -13.14
N ASN A 176 -6.20 -0.22 -14.23
CA ASN A 176 -6.10 0.62 -15.42
C ASN A 176 -7.01 1.87 -15.33
N ALA A 177 -6.98 2.71 -16.38
CA ALA A 177 -7.76 3.94 -16.45
C ALA A 177 -9.28 3.76 -16.37
N ASN A 178 -9.80 2.57 -16.70
CA ASN A 178 -11.23 2.31 -16.74
C ASN A 178 -11.80 1.87 -15.39
N PHE A 179 -10.96 1.77 -14.35
CA PHE A 179 -11.41 1.43 -13.02
C PHE A 179 -12.06 2.64 -12.36
N ASN A 180 -13.34 2.53 -12.00
CA ASN A 180 -14.14 3.62 -11.43
C ASN A 180 -14.18 3.60 -9.88
N GLY A 181 -13.43 2.71 -9.23
CA GLY A 181 -13.43 2.58 -7.77
C GLY A 181 -14.68 1.91 -7.19
N GLN A 182 -15.77 1.81 -7.97
CA GLN A 182 -17.06 1.33 -7.48
C GLN A 182 -17.13 -0.18 -7.48
N SER A 183 -17.69 -0.73 -6.40
CA SER A 183 -18.01 -2.15 -6.32
C SER A 183 -19.48 -2.31 -5.94
N ASP A 184 -20.35 -2.48 -6.95
CA ASP A 184 -21.79 -2.73 -6.75
C ASP A 184 -22.08 -3.88 -5.77
N TRP A 185 -21.16 -4.84 -5.69
CA TRP A 185 -21.22 -5.95 -4.75
C TRP A 185 -21.06 -5.53 -3.28
N VAL A 186 -20.23 -4.52 -2.97
CA VAL A 186 -20.02 -4.04 -1.59
C VAL A 186 -21.31 -3.42 -1.05
N HIS A 187 -21.97 -2.57 -1.84
CA HIS A 187 -23.26 -1.96 -1.48
C HIS A 187 -24.35 -3.02 -1.26
N LYS A 188 -24.42 -4.03 -2.14
CA LYS A 188 -25.36 -5.15 -2.00
C LYS A 188 -25.06 -6.02 -0.77
N LEU A 189 -23.79 -6.29 -0.49
CA LEU A 189 -23.35 -7.05 0.68
C LEU A 189 -23.67 -6.30 1.98
N GLN A 190 -23.40 -5.00 2.02
CA GLN A 190 -23.72 -4.14 3.17
C GLN A 190 -25.23 -4.11 3.43
N ALA A 191 -26.04 -3.93 2.39
CA ALA A 191 -27.49 -3.96 2.50
C ALA A 191 -28.01 -5.32 2.99
N TRP A 192 -27.42 -6.44 2.58
CA TRP A 192 -27.86 -7.78 2.99
C TRP A 192 -27.45 -8.13 4.43
N ILE A 193 -26.18 -7.90 4.79
CA ILE A 193 -25.65 -8.23 6.12
C ILE A 193 -26.27 -7.31 7.18
N CYS A 194 -26.36 -6.01 6.91
CA CYS A 194 -26.90 -5.08 7.91
C CYS A 194 -28.43 -5.21 8.06
N LYS A 195 -29.14 -5.81 7.09
CA LYS A 195 -30.53 -6.26 7.24
C LYS A 195 -30.72 -7.44 8.19
N SER A 196 -29.69 -8.26 8.42
CA SER A 196 -29.78 -9.42 9.32
C SER A 196 -29.64 -9.07 10.81
N GLY A 197 -29.73 -7.77 11.17
CA GLY A 197 -29.65 -7.28 12.55
C GLY A 197 -28.23 -7.17 13.13
N TYR A 198 -27.19 -7.58 12.38
CA TYR A 198 -25.79 -7.44 12.77
C TYR A 198 -24.98 -6.89 11.60
N CYS A 199 -24.51 -5.66 11.72
CA CYS A 199 -23.64 -5.01 10.74
C CYS A 199 -22.19 -5.09 11.25
N PRO A 200 -21.33 -5.97 10.70
CA PRO A 200 -19.96 -6.09 11.15
C PRO A 200 -19.22 -4.78 10.92
N LYS A 201 -18.57 -4.23 11.95
CA LYS A 201 -17.75 -3.01 11.86
C LYS A 201 -16.67 -3.06 10.77
N THR A 202 -16.34 -4.27 10.29
CA THR A 202 -15.39 -4.46 9.19
C THR A 202 -15.94 -4.02 7.83
N ILE A 203 -17.27 -4.03 7.63
CA ILE A 203 -17.88 -3.64 6.36
C ILE A 203 -17.67 -2.16 6.06
N ASP A 204 -17.65 -1.33 7.11
CA ASP A 204 -17.37 0.11 7.01
C ASP A 204 -15.99 0.37 6.38
N TYR A 205 -15.01 -0.51 6.58
CA TYR A 205 -13.70 -0.37 5.94
C TYR A 205 -13.75 -0.58 4.43
N LEU A 206 -14.71 -1.36 3.90
CA LEU A 206 -14.88 -1.51 2.45
C LEU A 206 -15.48 -0.24 1.85
N SER A 207 -16.52 0.31 2.49
CA SER A 207 -17.14 1.55 2.03
C SER A 207 -16.16 2.73 2.17
N GLN A 208 -15.37 2.77 3.24
CA GLN A 208 -14.28 3.75 3.41
C GLN A 208 -13.24 3.61 2.31
N HIS A 209 -12.79 2.39 2.00
CA HIS A 209 -11.83 2.15 0.92
C HIS A 209 -12.35 2.64 -0.42
N GLU A 210 -13.61 2.33 -0.76
CA GLU A 210 -14.25 2.77 -1.99
C GLU A 210 -14.31 4.30 -2.08
N GLN A 211 -14.76 4.97 -1.02
CA GLN A 211 -14.82 6.43 -0.95
C GLN A 211 -13.43 7.07 -1.09
N ALA A 212 -12.43 6.58 -0.36
CA ALA A 212 -11.06 7.05 -0.45
C ALA A 212 -10.51 6.87 -1.87
N TYR A 213 -10.75 5.71 -2.49
CA TYR A 213 -10.32 5.45 -3.86
C TYR A 213 -10.95 6.41 -4.88
N GLN A 214 -12.26 6.64 -4.77
CA GLN A 214 -12.98 7.58 -5.63
C GLN A 214 -12.43 9.00 -5.49
N GLN A 215 -12.13 9.44 -4.27
CA GLN A 215 -11.56 10.76 -4.03
C GLN A 215 -10.17 10.92 -4.66
N GLU A 216 -9.32 9.90 -4.60
CA GLU A 216 -8.01 9.93 -5.25
C GLU A 216 -8.15 9.88 -6.78
N LEU A 217 -9.10 9.12 -7.32
CA LEU A 217 -9.39 9.10 -8.76
C LEU A 217 -9.95 10.45 -9.26
N ALA A 218 -10.81 11.11 -8.47
CA ALA A 218 -11.32 12.43 -8.78
C ALA A 218 -10.18 13.46 -8.87
N PHE A 219 -9.27 13.44 -7.89
CA PHE A 219 -8.07 14.28 -7.93
C PHE A 219 -7.16 13.97 -9.14
N ILE A 220 -7.04 12.70 -9.53
CA ILE A 220 -6.27 12.30 -10.71
C ILE A 220 -6.93 12.79 -12.01
N ALA A 221 -8.25 12.78 -12.08
CA ALA A 221 -9.01 13.17 -13.25
C ALA A 221 -9.01 14.70 -13.46
N ASP A 222 -9.04 15.45 -12.37
CA ASP A 222 -9.08 16.91 -12.35
C ASP A 222 -8.08 17.46 -11.30
N PRO A 223 -6.76 17.36 -11.56
CA PRO A 223 -5.75 17.87 -10.65
C PRO A 223 -5.63 19.40 -10.76
N PRO A 224 -5.15 20.10 -9.71
CA PRO A 224 -4.81 21.52 -9.80
C PRO A 224 -3.80 21.81 -10.93
N ASP A 225 -3.90 23.00 -11.55
CA ASP A 225 -3.08 23.42 -12.69
C ASP A 225 -1.56 23.37 -12.44
N ASP A 226 -1.13 23.47 -11.17
CA ASP A 226 0.27 23.43 -10.78
C ASP A 226 0.82 22.00 -10.60
N VAL A 227 0.02 20.95 -10.85
CA VAL A 227 0.41 19.55 -10.70
C VAL A 227 0.54 18.82 -12.04
N GLU A 228 1.75 18.31 -12.30
CA GLU A 228 2.00 17.30 -13.34
C GLU A 228 1.80 15.89 -12.75
N LEU A 229 0.72 15.21 -13.13
CA LEU A 229 0.44 13.83 -12.70
C LEU A 229 0.71 12.84 -13.84
N VAL A 230 1.57 11.86 -13.58
CA VAL A 230 1.92 10.80 -14.52
C VAL A 230 1.54 9.44 -13.95
N GLN A 231 0.76 8.66 -14.72
CA GLN A 231 0.29 7.36 -14.27
C GLN A 231 0.99 6.23 -15.03
N ILE A 232 1.41 5.20 -14.31
CA ILE A 232 2.02 3.99 -14.86
C ILE A 232 1.17 2.79 -14.40
N PHE A 233 0.57 2.10 -15.38
CA PHE A 233 -0.24 0.91 -15.16
C PHE A 233 -0.23 0.02 -16.40
N ALA A 234 -0.61 -1.24 -16.23
CA ALA A 234 -0.77 -2.17 -17.35
C ALA A 234 -1.96 -1.77 -18.24
N LYS A 235 -1.80 -1.87 -19.57
CA LYS A 235 -2.87 -1.53 -20.53
C LYS A 235 -4.11 -2.42 -20.38
N LYS A 236 -3.89 -3.70 -20.07
CA LYS A 236 -4.96 -4.69 -19.82
C LYS A 236 -5.11 -4.92 -18.31
N PRO A 237 -6.31 -5.27 -17.82
CA PRO A 237 -6.49 -5.69 -16.44
C PRO A 237 -5.53 -6.82 -16.05
N LEU A 238 -5.02 -6.75 -14.83
CA LEU A 238 -4.15 -7.77 -14.27
C LEU A 238 -4.93 -9.07 -14.02
N HIS A 239 -4.25 -10.21 -14.12
CA HIS A 239 -4.84 -11.53 -13.90
C HIS A 239 -4.82 -11.95 -12.42
N SER A 240 -3.86 -11.43 -11.65
CA SER A 240 -3.73 -11.73 -10.24
C SER A 240 -4.92 -11.21 -9.43
N LYS A 241 -5.25 -12.00 -8.41
CA LYS A 241 -6.28 -11.73 -7.42
C LYS A 241 -5.62 -11.34 -6.10
N LEU A 242 -6.41 -10.81 -5.17
CA LEU A 242 -5.95 -10.51 -3.81
C LEU A 242 -5.35 -11.76 -3.11
N LEU A 243 -5.94 -12.93 -3.35
CA LEU A 243 -5.50 -14.21 -2.80
C LEU A 243 -5.63 -15.32 -3.85
N GLY A 244 -4.73 -16.29 -3.78
CA GLY A 244 -4.81 -17.52 -4.59
C GLY A 244 -4.45 -17.36 -6.08
N SER A 245 -3.72 -16.30 -6.44
CA SER A 245 -3.17 -16.12 -7.80
C SER A 245 -2.24 -17.27 -8.18
N SER A 246 -2.34 -17.75 -9.42
CA SER A 246 -1.42 -18.76 -9.93
C SER A 246 -0.05 -18.15 -10.25
N ASP A 247 0.99 -18.99 -10.30
CA ASP A 247 2.33 -18.53 -10.70
C ASP A 247 2.33 -17.91 -12.12
N LYS A 248 1.51 -18.47 -13.02
CA LYS A 248 1.32 -17.96 -14.38
C LYS A 248 0.71 -16.56 -14.38
N ASP A 249 -0.30 -16.31 -13.56
CA ASP A 249 -0.94 -14.99 -13.45
C ASP A 249 0.05 -13.95 -12.90
N LEU A 250 0.78 -14.30 -11.84
CA LEU A 250 1.79 -13.42 -11.24
C LEU A 250 2.93 -13.11 -12.22
N GLN A 251 3.37 -14.10 -13.01
CA GLN A 251 4.39 -13.90 -14.02
C GLN A 251 3.88 -13.04 -15.20
N HIS A 252 2.63 -13.23 -15.60
CA HIS A 252 1.98 -12.40 -16.62
C HIS A 252 1.95 -10.93 -16.18
N ASP A 253 1.43 -10.66 -14.99
CA ASP A 253 1.28 -9.31 -14.45
C ASP A 253 2.63 -8.61 -14.22
N TYR A 254 3.64 -9.37 -13.78
CA TYR A 254 5.00 -8.85 -13.67
C TYR A 254 5.54 -8.36 -15.02
N ASN A 255 5.35 -9.15 -16.09
CA ASN A 255 5.77 -8.78 -17.44
C ASN A 255 4.98 -7.58 -17.99
N ALA A 256 3.67 -7.51 -17.67
CA ALA A 256 2.84 -6.37 -18.01
C ALA A 256 3.35 -5.07 -17.34
N GLY A 257 3.75 -5.15 -16.06
CA GLY A 257 4.37 -4.04 -15.33
C GLY A 257 5.71 -3.59 -15.93
N ILE A 258 6.59 -4.53 -16.30
CA ILE A 258 7.85 -4.22 -16.99
C ILE A 258 7.59 -3.52 -18.33
N THR A 259 6.61 -4.00 -19.09
CA THR A 259 6.23 -3.39 -20.37
C THR A 259 5.74 -1.95 -20.18
N ALA A 260 4.88 -1.71 -19.19
CA ALA A 260 4.39 -0.37 -18.86
C ALA A 260 5.53 0.58 -18.42
N GLY A 261 6.43 0.10 -17.55
CA GLY A 261 7.58 0.88 -17.10
C GLY A 261 8.55 1.23 -18.24
N ASN A 262 8.83 0.29 -19.15
CA ASN A 262 9.69 0.55 -20.30
C ASN A 262 9.07 1.58 -21.26
N ALA A 263 7.76 1.50 -21.51
CA ALA A 263 7.05 2.49 -22.32
C ALA A 263 7.12 3.90 -21.70
N PHE A 264 6.99 4.00 -20.37
CA PHE A 264 7.18 5.25 -19.65
C PHE A 264 8.62 5.79 -19.81
N LEU A 265 9.64 4.94 -19.68
CA LEU A 265 11.03 5.37 -19.81
C LEU A 265 11.36 5.87 -21.22
N GLN A 266 10.86 5.19 -22.27
CA GLN A 266 11.07 5.62 -23.66
C GLN A 266 10.48 7.01 -23.94
N THR A 267 9.33 7.33 -23.35
CA THR A 267 8.65 8.61 -23.54
C THR A 267 9.22 9.75 -22.70
N HIS A 268 9.98 9.45 -21.64
CA HIS A 268 10.43 10.44 -20.65
C HIS A 268 11.96 10.54 -20.47
N GLN A 269 12.76 9.84 -21.28
CA GLN A 269 14.23 9.83 -21.20
C GLN A 269 14.91 11.16 -21.64
N THR A 270 14.20 12.06 -22.32
CA THR A 270 14.79 13.24 -22.99
C THR A 270 14.92 14.51 -22.14
N ARG A 271 14.55 14.52 -20.86
CA ARG A 271 14.64 15.74 -20.02
C ARG A 271 15.99 15.82 -19.27
N HIS A 272 16.84 16.77 -19.66
CA HIS A 272 18.18 17.05 -19.10
C HIS A 272 18.20 17.51 -17.62
N LYS A 273 17.08 18.02 -17.09
CA LYS A 273 16.88 18.27 -15.65
C LYS A 273 15.61 17.54 -15.21
N LYS A 274 15.73 16.66 -14.22
CA LYS A 274 14.58 15.97 -13.61
C LYS A 274 14.13 16.81 -12.41
N PRO A 275 13.00 17.55 -12.50
CA PRO A 275 12.48 18.25 -11.33
C PRO A 275 12.18 17.25 -10.20
N PRO A 276 12.18 17.70 -8.93
CA PRO A 276 11.81 16.84 -7.82
C PRO A 276 10.39 16.29 -8.04
N PHE A 277 10.20 15.02 -7.74
CA PHE A 277 8.91 14.35 -7.87
C PHE A 277 8.58 13.53 -6.62
N CYS A 278 7.29 13.28 -6.46
CA CYS A 278 6.78 12.24 -5.57
C CYS A 278 6.51 10.97 -6.38
N LEU A 279 6.97 9.82 -5.89
CA LEU A 279 6.60 8.52 -6.41
C LEU A 279 5.62 7.85 -5.45
N ILE A 280 4.51 7.36 -5.99
CA ILE A 280 3.47 6.61 -5.30
C ILE A 280 3.43 5.20 -5.88
#